data_AF-A0A813W3T9-F1
#
_entry.id   AF-A0A813W3T9-F1
#
_cell.length_a   1.000
_cell.length_b   1.000
_cell.length_c   1.000
_cell.angle_alpha   90.00
_cell.angle_beta   90.00
_cell.angle_gamma   90.00
#
_symmetry.space_group_name_H-M   'P 1'
#
loop_
_entity.id
_entity.type
_entity.pdbx_description
1 polymer ?
#
loop_
_entity_poly.entity_id
_entity_poly.type
_entity_poly.pdbx_seq_one_letter_code
_entity_poly.pdbx_strand_id
1 'polypeptide(L)' 'MISLIKRNSCGKSLDIARQCRDILGANGISDEYHIIRHVMNLEAVNTYEGTHDIHALILGRAITGLPAFAASTSKPTV' A
#
# COMPACT_ATOMS: atom_id res chain seq x y z
N MET A 1 -5.67 2.76 -15.63
CA MET A 1 -6.49 3.34 -14.56
C MET A 1 -6.57 2.46 -13.30
N ILE A 2 -6.59 1.12 -13.43
CA ILE A 2 -6.68 0.17 -12.30
C ILE A 2 -5.61 0.40 -11.22
N SER A 3 -4.32 0.55 -11.59
CA SER A 3 -3.23 0.78 -10.64
C SER A 3 -3.43 2.02 -9.75
N LEU A 4 -4.01 3.09 -10.30
CA LEU A 4 -4.29 4.31 -9.55
C LEU A 4 -5.35 4.06 -8.48
N ILE A 5 -6.43 3.39 -8.88
CA ILE A 5 -7.55 3.11 -7.98
C ILE A 5 -7.12 2.12 -6.90
N LYS A 6 -6.45 1.01 -7.25
CA LYS A 6 -5.96 0.03 -6.27
C LYS A 6 -5.06 0.70 -5.24
N ARG A 7 -4.02 1.40 -5.68
CA ARG A 7 -3.06 2.08 -4.81
C ARG A 7 -3.75 3.02 -3.82
N ASN A 8 -4.66 3.86 -4.32
CA ASN A 8 -5.36 4.85 -3.51
C ASN A 8 -6.37 4.19 -2.54
N SER A 9 -7.20 3.27 -3.03
CA SER A 9 -8.24 2.64 -2.21
C SER A 9 -7.65 1.77 -1.12
N CYS A 10 -6.68 0.90 -1.44
CA CYS A 10 -6.06 0.02 -0.44
C CYS A 10 -5.33 0.79 0.66
N GLY A 11 -4.54 1.81 0.28
CA GLY A 11 -3.84 2.66 1.25
C GLY A 11 -4.82 3.41 2.17
N LYS A 12 -5.83 4.07 1.59
CA LYS A 12 -6.86 4.78 2.37
C LYS A 12 -7.66 3.86 3.29
N SER A 13 -8.07 2.69 2.81
CA SER A 13 -8.80 1.72 3.63
C SER A 13 -7.98 1.26 4.83
N LEU A 14 -6.69 0.97 4.63
CA LEU A 14 -5.80 0.56 5.72
C LEU A 14 -5.62 1.68 6.76
N ASP A 15 -5.43 2.92 6.32
CA ASP A 15 -5.31 4.07 7.21
C ASP A 15 -6.58 4.30 8.02
N ILE A 16 -7.75 4.20 7.39
CA ILE A 16 -9.06 4.29 8.07
C ILE A 16 -9.20 3.17 9.11
N ALA A 17 -8.88 1.92 8.76
CA ALA A 17 -8.98 0.80 9.70
C ALA A 17 -8.06 0.99 10.91
N ARG A 18 -6.85 1.51 10.71
CA ARG A 18 -5.91 1.84 11.80
C ARG A 18 -6.44 2.96 12.70
N GLN A 19 -7.05 4.00 12.12
CA GLN A 19 -7.70 5.06 12.89
C GLN A 19 -8.88 4.52 13.72
N CYS A 20 -9.73 3.68 13.12
CA CYS A 20 -10.83 3.03 13.84
C CYS A 20 -10.34 2.14 14.99
N ARG A 21 -9.24 1.39 14.80
CA ARG A 21 -8.60 0.62 15.87
C ARG A 21 -8.16 1.52 17.02
N ASP A 22 -7.60 2.68 16.69
CA ASP A 22 -7.14 3.66 17.68
C ASP A 22 -8.29 4.28 18.50
N ILE A 23 -9.40 4.61 17.84
CA ILE A 23 -10.63 5.11 18.48
C ILE A 23 -11.14 4.14 19.55
N LEU A 24 -10.99 2.82 19.33
CA LEU A 24 -11.42 1.78 20.27
C LEU A 24 -10.39 1.45 21.36
N GLY A 25 -9.19 2.05 21.32
CA GLY A 25 -8.14 1.83 22.33
C GLY A 25 -7.80 0.35 22.50
N ALA A 26 -7.73 -0.11 23.77
CA ALA A 26 -7.44 -1.51 24.09
C ALA A 26 -8.49 -2.49 23.53
N ASN A 27 -9.76 -2.10 23.51
CA ASN A 27 -10.84 -2.93 22.94
C ASN A 27 -10.65 -3.13 21.44
N GLY A 28 -10.00 -2.17 20.76
CA GLY A 28 -9.66 -2.27 19.35
C GLY A 28 -8.66 -3.37 19.02
N ILE A 29 -7.96 -3.93 20.01
CA ILE A 29 -7.04 -5.07 19.83
C ILE A 29 -7.79 -6.41 19.97
N SER A 30 -8.94 -6.43 20.63
CA SER A 30 -9.76 -7.64 20.76
C SER A 30 -10.44 -7.96 19.43
N ASP A 31 -10.42 -9.23 19.03
CA ASP A 31 -11.14 -9.68 17.83
C ASP A 31 -12.67 -9.64 18.00
N GLU A 32 -13.18 -9.49 19.23
CA GLU A 32 -14.61 -9.32 19.50
C GLU A 32 -15.19 -8.04 18.86
N TYR A 33 -14.36 -7.01 18.70
CA TYR A 33 -14.74 -5.75 18.04
C TYR A 33 -14.37 -5.71 16.55
N HIS A 34 -13.78 -6.81 16.04
CA HIS A 34 -13.46 -7.09 14.63
C HIS A 34 -12.52 -6.10 13.91
N ILE A 35 -12.23 -4.93 14.48
CA ILE A 35 -11.45 -3.92 13.78
C ILE A 35 -10.02 -4.37 13.55
N ILE A 36 -9.42 -5.07 14.51
CA ILE A 36 -8.05 -5.59 14.39
C ILE A 36 -7.94 -6.59 13.23
N ARG A 37 -8.94 -7.45 13.03
CA ARG A 37 -9.02 -8.38 11.90
C ARG A 37 -9.09 -7.63 10.58
N HIS A 38 -9.85 -6.53 10.50
CA HIS A 38 -9.88 -5.69 9.30
C HIS A 38 -8.53 -5.01 9.02
N VAL A 39 -7.83 -4.51 10.05
CA VAL A 39 -6.47 -3.95 9.89
C VAL A 39 -5.54 -5.02 9.31
N MET A 40 -5.48 -6.21 9.92
CA MET A 40 -4.60 -7.30 9.47
C MET A 40 -4.92 -7.77 8.04
N ASN A 41 -6.21 -7.89 7.70
CA ASN A 41 -6.61 -8.26 6.34
C ASN A 41 -6.18 -7.20 5.32
N LEU A 42 -6.28 -5.91 5.68
CA LEU A 42 -5.92 -4.81 4.77
C LEU A 42 -4.41 -4.67 4.55
N GLU A 43 -3.56 -5.12 5.48
CA GLU A 43 -2.11 -5.23 5.25
C GLU A 43 -1.81 -6.16 4.06
N ALA A 44 -2.48 -7.32 4.02
CA ALA A 44 -2.35 -8.26 2.93
C ALA A 44 -2.88 -7.66 1.61
N VAL A 45 -4.05 -7.01 1.64
CA VAL A 45 -4.67 -6.36 0.48
C VAL A 45 -3.80 -5.24 -0.09
N ASN A 46 -3.10 -4.49 0.76
CA ASN A 46 -2.20 -3.43 0.31
C ASN A 46 -0.95 -3.99 -0.40
N THR A 47 -0.60 -5.25 -0.13
CA THR A 47 0.63 -5.90 -0.62
C THR A 47 0.39 -6.75 -1.86
N TYR A 48 -0.65 -7.58 -1.88
CA TYR A 48 -0.93 -8.47 -3.02
C TYR A 48 -1.33 -7.67 -4.27
N GLU A 49 -1.25 -8.32 -5.45
CA GLU A 49 -1.60 -7.74 -6.76
C GLU A 49 -0.84 -6.44 -7.10
N GLY A 50 0.36 -6.30 -6.53
CA GLY A 50 1.22 -5.13 -6.67
C GLY A 50 1.22 -4.28 -5.40
N THR A 51 2.41 -4.05 -4.84
CA THR A 51 2.55 -3.19 -3.65
C THR A 51 2.19 -1.73 -3.97
N HIS A 52 1.97 -0.95 -2.92
CA HIS A 52 1.71 0.49 -3.04
C HIS A 52 2.78 1.21 -3.89
N ASP A 53 4.05 0.83 -3.71
CA ASP A 53 5.19 1.40 -4.45
C ASP A 53 5.27 0.91 -5.89
N ILE A 54 4.99 -0.37 -6.14
CA ILE A 54 4.95 -0.91 -7.51
C ILE A 54 3.90 -0.17 -8.34
N HIS A 55 2.71 0.07 -7.78
CA HIS A 55 1.71 0.88 -8.49
C HIS A 55 2.16 2.33 -8.66
N ALA A 56 2.91 2.91 -7.71
CA ALA A 56 3.48 4.26 -7.87
C ALA A 56 4.47 4.30 -9.04
N LEU A 57 5.34 3.31 -9.19
CA LEU A 57 6.30 3.20 -10.30
C LEU A 57 5.61 2.98 -11.65
N ILE A 58 4.54 2.18 -11.70
CA ILE A 58 3.72 2.01 -12.91
C ILE A 58 3.11 3.34 -13.34
N LEU A 59 2.55 4.10 -12.39
CA LEU A 59 1.99 5.42 -12.67
C LEU A 59 3.09 6.41 -13.09
N GLY A 60 4.23 6.40 -12.40
CA GLY A 60 5.39 7.22 -12.74
C GLY A 60 5.81 7.01 -14.19
N ARG A 61 6.01 5.75 -14.61
CA ARG A 61 6.32 5.42 -16.02
C ARG A 61 5.24 5.91 -16.99
N ALA A 62 3.96 5.79 -16.63
CA ALA A 62 2.87 6.23 -17.50
C ALA A 62 2.82 7.76 -17.66
N ILE A 63 3.24 8.51 -16.64
CA ILE A 63 3.27 9.98 -16.64
C ILE A 63 4.54 10.51 -17.33
N THR A 64 5.70 9.94 -17.02
CA THR A 64 7.01 10.48 -17.45
C THR A 64 7.57 9.78 -18.69
N GLY A 65 7.07 8.61 -19.04
CA GLY A 65 7.64 7.73 -20.08
C GLY A 65 8.90 6.96 -19.63
N LEU A 66 9.44 7.23 -18.43
CA LEU A 66 10.70 6.65 -17.95
C LEU A 66 10.44 5.49 -16.97
N PRO A 67 11.01 4.29 -17.21
CA PRO A 67 10.91 3.18 -16.26
C PRO A 67 11.85 3.39 -15.07
N ALA A 68 11.39 3.09 -13.85
CA ALA A 68 12.15 3.28 -12.61
C ALA A 68 12.06 2.07 -11.65
N PHE A 69 11.92 0.85 -12.19
CA PHE A 69 11.80 -0.37 -11.38
C PHE A 69 13.14 -0.96 -10.91
N ALA A 70 14.23 -0.60 -11.58
CA ALA A 70 15.56 -1.10 -11.29
C ALA A 70 16.49 0.05 -10.90
N ALA A 71 17.48 -0.23 -10.05
CA ALA A 71 18.55 0.71 -9.76
C ALA A 71 19.39 0.94 -11.03
N SER A 72 19.81 2.17 -11.29
CA SER A 72 20.72 2.45 -12.41
C SER A 72 22.09 1.85 -12.11
N THR A 73 22.48 0.82 -12.85
CA THR A 73 23.85 0.32 -12.81
C THR A 73 24.72 1.23 -13.66
N SER A 74 25.18 2.36 -13.11
CA SER A 74 26.35 3.03 -13.69
C SER A 74 27.56 2.15 -13.40
N LYS A 75 27.99 1.38 -14.40
CA LYS A 75 29.24 0.62 -14.35
C LYS A 75 30.36 1.59 -13.96
N PRO A 76 31.26 1.27 -13.01
CA PRO A 76 32.46 2.09 -12.82
C PRO A 76 33.26 1.99 -14.11
N THR A 77 33.38 3.09 -14.84
CA THR A 77 34.40 3.23 -15.87
C THR A 77 35.75 3.16 -15.17
N VAL A 78 36.46 2.06 -15.42
CA VAL A 78 37.87 1.86 -15.08
C VAL A 78 38.71 2.98 -15.69
#